data_AF-A0A2V3VV06-F1
#
_entry.id   AF-A0A2V3VV06-F1
#
_cell.length_a   1.000
_cell.length_b   1.000
_cell.length_c   1.000
_cell.angle_alpha   90.00
_cell.angle_beta   90.00
_cell.angle_gamma   90.00
#
_symmetry.space_group_name_H-M   'P 1'
#
loop_
_entity.id
_entity.type
_entity.pdbx_description
1 polymer ?
#
loop_
_entity_poly.entity_id
_entity_poly.type
_entity_poly.pdbx_seq_one_letter_code
_entity_poly.pdbx_strand_id
1 'polypeptide(L)'
;MSRINDYLTQAELAQAAYGTFSEGAILPSLLTGDDVEMSTSQAAAFVENWQVAAQYGNGTGLSATVFESREDGAKYLAIRGTELSANDVVSSTLLALGWPSNFNPQFLALKSQIENVWMQDPAVLQNQNFVVTGHSLGGYLAAAIKSSFPQATQGYLFNAPGVGGTLSSTWGEQNTSIFYS
;
A
#
# COMPACT_ATOMS: atom_id res chain seq x y z
N MET A 1 -2.55 18.58 10.93
CA MET A 1 -3.52 18.11 9.91
C MET A 1 -4.57 17.25 10.62
N SER A 2 -5.81 17.21 10.13
CA SER A 2 -6.85 16.40 10.78
C SER A 2 -6.63 14.92 10.43
N ARG A 3 -6.94 13.99 11.35
CA ARG A 3 -6.83 12.54 11.09
C ARG A 3 -7.59 12.11 9.81
N ILE A 4 -8.66 12.83 9.44
CA ILE A 4 -9.45 12.57 8.23
C ILE A 4 -8.62 12.82 6.97
N ASN A 5 -7.80 13.88 6.95
CA ASN A 5 -6.95 14.19 5.79
C ASN A 5 -5.91 13.10 5.59
N ASP A 6 -5.34 12.56 6.68
CA ASP A 6 -4.37 11.48 6.61
C ASP A 6 -5.00 10.22 5.98
N TYR A 7 -6.19 9.79 6.42
CA TYR A 7 -6.86 8.64 5.82
C TYR A 7 -7.20 8.85 4.33
N LEU A 8 -7.61 10.05 3.94
CA LEU A 8 -7.90 10.37 2.54
C LEU A 8 -6.63 10.25 1.69
N THR A 9 -5.53 10.85 2.13
CA THR A 9 -4.23 10.72 1.45
C THR A 9 -3.80 9.26 1.32
N GLN A 10 -3.95 8.46 2.38
CA GLN A 10 -3.53 7.06 2.35
C GLN A 10 -4.44 6.19 1.47
N ALA A 11 -5.73 6.52 1.36
CA ALA A 11 -6.65 5.87 0.43
C ALA A 11 -6.32 6.22 -1.02
N GLU A 12 -6.02 7.48 -1.31
CA GLU A 12 -5.59 7.93 -2.64
C GLU A 12 -4.28 7.26 -3.07
N LEU A 13 -3.30 7.14 -2.16
CA LEU A 13 -2.06 6.40 -2.41
C LEU A 13 -2.31 4.91 -2.67
N ALA A 14 -3.22 4.29 -1.90
CA ALA A 14 -3.61 2.89 -2.12
C ALA A 14 -4.33 2.68 -3.46
N GLN A 15 -5.15 3.64 -3.90
CA GLN A 15 -5.77 3.65 -5.23
C GLN A 15 -4.71 3.83 -6.32
N ALA A 16 -3.81 4.81 -6.17
CA ALA A 16 -2.72 5.06 -7.12
C ALA A 16 -1.80 3.86 -7.30
N ALA A 17 -1.62 3.02 -6.27
CA ALA A 17 -0.81 1.80 -6.34
C ALA A 17 -1.28 0.80 -7.43
N TYR A 18 -2.49 0.97 -7.96
CA TYR A 18 -2.97 0.16 -9.07
C TYR A 18 -2.34 0.51 -10.43
N GLY A 19 -1.78 1.72 -10.54
CA GLY A 19 -1.12 2.18 -11.76
C GLY A 19 0.27 1.58 -11.96
N THR A 20 0.72 1.60 -13.22
CA THR A 20 2.09 1.22 -13.59
C THR A 20 2.89 2.49 -13.86
N PHE A 21 3.99 2.68 -13.14
CA PHE A 21 4.78 3.90 -13.18
C PHE A 21 6.26 3.60 -13.43
N SER A 22 6.92 4.56 -14.09
CA SER A 22 8.36 4.68 -14.05
C SER A 22 8.78 5.54 -12.86
N GLU A 23 10.05 5.43 -12.47
CA GLU A 23 10.65 6.33 -11.48
C GLU A 23 10.54 7.80 -11.92
N GLY A 24 10.28 8.68 -10.95
CA GLY A 24 10.17 10.12 -11.13
C GLY A 24 8.74 10.61 -11.34
N ALA A 25 8.56 11.45 -12.37
CA ALA A 25 7.30 12.15 -12.60
C ALA A 25 6.19 11.21 -13.05
N ILE A 26 5.00 11.39 -12.45
CA ILE A 26 3.82 10.60 -12.76
C ILE A 26 3.04 11.30 -13.87
N LEU A 27 2.66 10.54 -14.91
CA LEU A 27 1.78 11.06 -15.95
C LEU A 27 0.32 10.95 -15.48
N PRO A 28 -0.49 12.03 -15.54
CA PRO A 28 -1.90 11.99 -15.13
C PRO A 28 -2.74 10.94 -15.87
N SER A 29 -2.36 10.59 -17.10
CA SER A 29 -3.03 9.53 -17.88
C SER A 29 -2.90 8.14 -17.24
N LEU A 30 -1.85 7.89 -16.45
CA LEU A 30 -1.65 6.62 -15.74
C LEU A 30 -2.54 6.49 -14.49
N LEU A 31 -3.04 7.62 -13.97
CA LEU A 31 -3.94 7.67 -12.82
C LEU A 31 -5.41 7.69 -13.23
N THR A 32 -5.71 8.19 -14.43
CA THR A 32 -7.08 8.29 -14.97
C THR A 32 -7.50 7.06 -15.77
N GLY A 33 -6.59 6.11 -16.02
CA GLY A 33 -6.89 4.86 -16.73
C GLY A 33 -7.70 3.88 -15.87
N ASP A 34 -8.21 2.84 -16.53
CA ASP A 34 -9.18 1.87 -15.99
C ASP A 34 -8.68 1.09 -14.75
N ASP A 35 -7.38 1.02 -14.51
CA ASP A 35 -6.84 0.34 -13.33
C ASP A 35 -6.92 1.19 -12.05
N VAL A 36 -6.81 2.52 -12.18
CA VAL A 36 -6.71 3.47 -11.05
C VAL A 36 -7.97 4.31 -10.91
N GLU A 37 -8.58 4.71 -12.03
CA GLU A 37 -9.87 5.40 -12.11
C GLU A 37 -9.97 6.71 -11.29
N MET A 38 -8.86 7.43 -11.10
CA MET A 38 -8.93 8.79 -10.55
C MET A 38 -9.62 9.73 -11.54
N SER A 39 -10.40 10.69 -11.01
CA SER A 39 -10.90 11.79 -11.85
C SER A 39 -9.74 12.66 -12.37
N THR A 40 -9.93 13.38 -13.47
CA THR A 40 -8.88 14.24 -14.04
C THR A 40 -8.37 15.28 -13.04
N SER A 41 -9.25 15.88 -12.24
CA SER A 41 -8.86 16.83 -11.19
C SER A 41 -8.09 16.18 -10.04
N GLN A 42 -8.48 14.96 -9.66
CA GLN A 42 -7.79 14.19 -8.62
C GLN A 42 -6.39 13.76 -9.09
N ALA A 43 -6.28 13.25 -10.32
CA ALA A 43 -4.99 12.90 -10.92
C ALA A 43 -4.07 14.12 -11.05
N ALA A 44 -4.59 15.28 -11.46
CA ALA A 44 -3.83 16.52 -11.53
C ALA A 44 -3.28 16.92 -10.15
N ALA A 45 -4.13 16.93 -9.12
CA ALA A 45 -3.71 17.22 -7.75
C ALA A 45 -2.71 16.17 -7.23
N PHE A 46 -2.87 14.90 -7.59
CA PHE A 46 -1.98 13.83 -7.15
C PHE A 46 -0.56 14.03 -7.70
N VAL A 47 -0.40 14.29 -9.01
CA VAL A 47 0.94 14.44 -9.61
C VAL A 47 1.69 15.70 -9.14
N GLU A 48 0.96 16.72 -8.67
CA GLU A 48 1.53 17.93 -8.07
C GLU A 48 2.15 17.66 -6.70
N ASN A 49 1.61 16.69 -5.96
CA ASN A 49 2.03 16.39 -4.59
C ASN A 49 2.96 15.17 -4.51
N TRP A 50 2.92 14.28 -5.51
CA TRP A 50 3.59 12.99 -5.46
C TRP A 50 4.52 12.73 -6.64
N GLN A 51 5.58 11.98 -6.38
CA GLN A 51 6.43 11.35 -7.38
C GLN A 51 6.73 9.90 -7.01
N VAL A 52 7.20 9.10 -7.96
CA VAL A 52 7.56 7.70 -7.72
C VAL A 52 9.05 7.63 -7.44
N ALA A 53 9.40 7.15 -6.24
CA ALA A 53 10.79 6.83 -5.90
C ALA A 53 11.18 5.45 -6.46
N ALA A 54 10.27 4.47 -6.41
CA ALA A 54 10.46 3.18 -7.04
C ALA A 54 9.12 2.43 -7.18
N GLN A 55 9.03 1.53 -8.15
CA GLN A 55 7.94 0.57 -8.26
C GLN A 55 8.48 -0.85 -8.45
N TYR A 56 7.80 -1.81 -7.84
CA TYR A 56 8.04 -3.23 -8.03
C TYR A 56 6.74 -3.93 -8.40
N GLY A 57 6.72 -4.56 -9.56
CA GLY A 57 5.64 -5.43 -10.01
C GLY A 57 6.21 -6.76 -10.50
N ASN A 58 5.63 -7.87 -10.05
CA ASN A 58 6.14 -9.21 -10.42
C ASN A 58 5.30 -9.90 -11.52
N GLY A 59 4.37 -9.17 -12.17
CA GLY A 59 3.51 -9.69 -13.23
C GLY A 59 2.44 -10.72 -12.78
N THR A 60 2.48 -11.17 -11.52
CA THR A 60 1.51 -12.14 -10.95
C THR A 60 0.34 -11.46 -10.23
N GLY A 61 0.22 -10.14 -10.39
CA GLY A 61 -0.82 -9.31 -9.80
C GLY A 61 -0.42 -8.54 -8.54
N LEU A 62 0.74 -8.87 -7.93
CA LEU A 62 1.35 -8.04 -6.90
C LEU A 62 2.06 -6.84 -7.54
N SER A 63 1.73 -5.64 -7.06
CA SER A 63 2.44 -4.40 -7.35
C SER A 63 2.61 -3.59 -6.06
N ALA A 64 3.77 -2.98 -5.87
CA ALA A 64 4.06 -2.08 -4.76
C ALA A 64 4.84 -0.87 -5.27
N THR A 65 4.44 0.32 -4.84
CA THR A 65 5.03 1.59 -5.25
C THR A 65 5.47 2.37 -4.03
N VAL A 66 6.70 2.87 -4.04
CA VAL A 66 7.18 3.87 -3.08
C VAL A 66 6.91 5.24 -3.68
N PHE A 67 5.92 5.93 -3.15
CA PHE A 67 5.67 7.33 -3.43
C PHE A 67 6.50 8.22 -2.51
N GLU A 68 6.94 9.33 -3.06
CA GLU A 68 7.62 10.40 -2.36
C GLU A 68 6.77 11.66 -2.43
N SER A 69 6.55 12.27 -1.26
CA SER A 69 5.96 13.59 -1.13
C SER A 69 6.90 14.63 -1.72
N ARG A 70 6.38 15.48 -2.62
CA ARG A 70 7.14 16.61 -3.19
C ARG A 70 7.29 17.78 -2.21
N GLU A 71 6.52 17.79 -1.12
CA GLU A 71 6.56 18.85 -0.11
C GLU A 71 7.78 18.70 0.82
N ASP A 72 8.00 17.49 1.33
CA ASP A 72 8.96 17.22 2.41
C ASP A 72 9.86 15.99 2.16
N GLY A 73 9.68 15.29 1.04
CA GLY A 73 10.44 14.08 0.70
C GLY A 73 9.99 12.82 1.43
N ALA A 74 8.91 12.87 2.23
CA ALA A 74 8.42 11.73 3.00
C ALA A 74 8.03 10.54 2.10
N LYS A 75 8.35 9.32 2.56
CA LYS A 75 8.17 8.09 1.79
C LYS A 75 6.92 7.32 2.21
N TYR A 76 6.18 6.84 1.21
CA TYR A 76 4.95 6.09 1.38
C TYR A 76 4.97 4.85 0.50
N LEU A 77 4.95 3.68 1.13
CA LEU A 77 4.86 2.40 0.45
C LEU A 77 3.39 2.02 0.27
N ALA A 78 2.89 2.08 -0.95
CA ALA A 78 1.53 1.67 -1.29
C ALA A 78 1.54 0.32 -2.00
N ILE A 79 0.71 -0.63 -1.52
CA ILE A 79 0.68 -2.00 -2.02
C ILE A 79 -0.69 -2.26 -2.66
N ARG A 80 -0.67 -2.66 -3.94
CA ARG A 80 -1.85 -3.04 -4.71
C ARG A 80 -2.42 -4.37 -4.20
N GLY A 81 -3.74 -4.47 -4.14
CA GLY A 81 -4.43 -5.75 -4.04
C GLY A 81 -4.48 -6.48 -5.39
N THR A 82 -4.65 -7.79 -5.37
CA THR A 82 -5.11 -8.52 -6.56
C THR A 82 -6.63 -8.62 -6.53
N GLU A 83 -7.26 -8.41 -7.68
CA GLU A 83 -8.62 -8.88 -7.92
C GLU A 83 -8.56 -10.40 -8.12
N LEU A 84 -8.61 -11.13 -7.02
CA LEU A 84 -8.99 -12.53 -7.08
C LEU A 84 -10.45 -12.52 -7.51
N SER A 85 -10.69 -12.87 -8.79
CA SER A 85 -12.00 -12.95 -9.44
C SER A 85 -13.14 -13.15 -8.44
N ALA A 86 -13.99 -12.15 -8.27
CA ALA A 86 -15.06 -12.07 -7.25
C ALA A 86 -16.13 -13.19 -7.30
N ASN A 87 -15.97 -14.17 -8.20
CA ASN A 87 -16.77 -15.39 -8.27
C ASN A 87 -16.12 -16.59 -7.53
N ASP A 88 -14.88 -16.44 -7.06
CA ASP A 88 -14.19 -17.40 -6.21
C ASP A 88 -14.19 -16.86 -4.78
N VAL A 89 -15.38 -16.96 -4.22
CA VAL A 89 -15.76 -16.81 -2.83
C VAL A 89 -14.57 -16.65 -1.87
N VAL A 90 -14.64 -15.60 -1.08
CA VAL A 90 -14.00 -15.34 0.22
C VAL A 90 -13.89 -16.55 1.18
N SER A 91 -14.33 -17.76 0.80
CA SER A 91 -14.89 -18.75 1.72
C SER A 91 -13.93 -19.66 2.46
N SER A 92 -12.61 -19.67 2.24
CA SER A 92 -11.78 -20.67 2.94
C SER A 92 -10.38 -20.28 3.38
N THR A 93 -9.73 -19.24 2.83
CA THR A 93 -8.25 -19.23 2.90
C THR A 93 -7.66 -18.33 3.98
N LEU A 94 -8.20 -17.13 4.20
CA LEU A 94 -7.73 -16.19 5.24
C LEU A 94 -8.34 -16.46 6.63
N LEU A 95 -9.48 -17.15 6.69
CA LEU A 95 -10.17 -17.50 7.94
C LEU A 95 -9.69 -18.83 8.58
N ALA A 96 -8.87 -19.65 7.89
CA ALA A 96 -8.62 -21.05 8.29
C ALA A 96 -7.22 -21.42 8.79
N LEU A 97 -6.19 -20.56 8.76
CA LEU A 97 -4.82 -21.12 8.73
C LEU A 97 -3.80 -20.74 9.80
N GLY A 98 -3.84 -19.61 10.49
CA GLY A 98 -2.71 -19.28 11.39
C GLY A 98 -1.34 -19.43 10.67
N TRP A 99 -1.31 -19.07 9.39
CA TRP A 99 -0.16 -19.31 8.53
C TRP A 99 0.84 -18.15 8.63
N PRO A 100 2.13 -18.43 8.81
CA PRO A 100 3.16 -17.42 8.80
C PRO A 100 3.17 -16.70 7.45
N SER A 101 3.11 -15.37 7.46
CA SER A 101 3.30 -14.50 6.29
C SER A 101 4.54 -14.87 5.45
N ASN A 102 5.53 -15.54 6.06
CA ASN A 102 6.73 -16.12 5.44
C ASN A 102 6.48 -17.20 4.36
N PHE A 103 5.24 -17.59 4.05
CA PHE A 103 4.94 -18.62 3.03
C PHE A 103 4.17 -18.12 1.80
N ASN A 104 3.82 -16.83 1.71
CA ASN A 104 3.31 -16.27 0.44
C ASN A 104 4.52 -15.83 -0.42
N PRO A 105 4.78 -16.44 -1.58
CA PRO A 105 5.89 -16.05 -2.45
C PRO A 105 5.86 -14.58 -2.85
N GLN A 106 4.65 -13.99 -2.96
CA GLN A 106 4.48 -12.57 -3.25
C GLN A 106 4.96 -11.69 -2.08
N PHE A 107 4.64 -12.07 -0.84
CA PHE A 107 5.14 -11.36 0.35
C PHE A 107 6.66 -11.51 0.50
N LEU A 108 7.21 -12.71 0.32
CA LEU A 108 8.65 -12.93 0.38
C LEU A 108 9.40 -12.13 -0.69
N ALA A 109 8.87 -12.08 -1.91
CA ALA A 109 9.43 -11.28 -2.99
C ALA A 109 9.41 -9.78 -2.66
N LEU A 110 8.27 -9.26 -2.18
CA LEU A 110 8.15 -7.87 -1.75
C LEU A 110 9.08 -7.55 -0.58
N LYS A 111 9.13 -8.42 0.43
CA LYS A 111 10.01 -8.26 1.59
C LYS A 111 11.48 -8.22 1.15
N SER A 112 11.90 -9.16 0.30
CA SER A 112 13.25 -9.18 -0.26
C SER A 112 13.54 -7.92 -1.07
N GLN A 113 12.58 -7.43 -1.86
CA GLN A 113 12.73 -6.18 -2.61
C GLN A 113 12.95 -4.99 -1.67
N ILE A 114 12.17 -4.89 -0.59
CA ILE A 114 12.33 -3.82 0.40
C ILE A 114 13.69 -3.93 1.10
N GLU A 115 14.05 -5.09 1.65
CA GLU A 115 15.27 -5.30 2.43
C GLU A 115 16.56 -5.14 1.60
N ASN A 116 16.59 -5.79 0.45
CA ASN A 116 17.83 -5.96 -0.32
C ASN A 116 18.01 -4.92 -1.42
N VAL A 117 16.95 -4.19 -1.79
CA VAL A 117 17.01 -3.17 -2.84
C VAL A 117 16.65 -1.80 -2.28
N TRP A 118 15.40 -1.57 -1.87
CA TRP A 118 14.96 -0.22 -1.52
C TRP A 118 15.60 0.34 -0.25
N MET A 119 15.85 -0.50 0.76
CA MET A 119 16.59 -0.09 1.97
C MET A 119 18.09 0.08 1.75
N GLN A 120 18.62 -0.34 0.61
CA GLN A 120 20.02 -0.10 0.23
C GLN A 120 20.17 1.15 -0.64
N ASP A 121 19.05 1.73 -1.11
CA ASP A 121 19.04 2.88 -2.00
C ASP A 121 18.66 4.18 -1.25
N PRO A 122 19.55 5.19 -1.19
CA PRO A 122 19.28 6.48 -0.56
C PRO A 122 18.15 7.28 -1.22
N ALA A 123 17.88 7.07 -2.51
CA ALA A 123 16.76 7.72 -3.20
C ALA A 123 15.40 7.12 -2.81
N VAL A 124 15.39 5.87 -2.30
CA VAL A 124 14.15 5.11 -2.05
C VAL A 124 13.85 5.00 -0.55
N LEU A 125 14.52 4.10 0.20
CA LEU A 125 14.21 3.86 1.63
C LEU A 125 15.45 3.78 2.55
N GLN A 126 16.68 3.89 2.04
CA GLN A 126 17.86 3.76 2.89
C GLN A 126 17.89 4.82 4.00
N ASN A 127 17.94 4.36 5.25
CA ASN A 127 17.88 5.19 6.46
C ASN A 127 16.64 6.11 6.56
N GLN A 128 15.58 5.80 5.80
CA GLN A 128 14.33 6.57 5.83
C GLN A 128 13.24 5.80 6.55
N ASN A 129 12.41 6.54 7.31
CA ASN A 129 11.14 6.04 7.79
C ASN A 129 10.11 6.15 6.66
N PHE A 130 9.13 5.25 6.66
CA PHE A 130 8.05 5.29 5.69
C PHE A 130 6.71 4.90 6.31
N VAL A 131 5.64 5.33 5.67
CA VAL A 131 4.27 4.88 5.97
C VAL A 131 3.89 3.80 4.98
N VAL A 132 3.16 2.77 5.40
CA VAL A 132 2.68 1.72 4.51
C VAL A 132 1.16 1.76 4.38
N THR A 133 0.64 1.61 3.16
CA THR A 133 -0.79 1.60 2.87
C THR A 133 -1.15 0.51 1.87
N GLY A 134 -2.40 0.02 1.92
CA GLY A 134 -2.89 -0.93 0.92
C GLY A 134 -4.38 -1.23 1.03
N HIS A 135 -4.97 -1.64 -0.09
CA HIS A 135 -6.38 -2.03 -0.20
C HIS A 135 -6.53 -3.54 -0.43
N SER A 136 -7.57 -4.16 0.13
CA SER A 136 -7.88 -5.59 0.00
C SER A 136 -6.70 -6.47 0.45
N LEU A 137 -6.21 -7.39 -0.40
CA LEU A 137 -5.00 -8.18 -0.15
C LEU A 137 -3.75 -7.30 0.08
N GLY A 138 -3.68 -6.14 -0.58
CA GLY A 138 -2.60 -5.17 -0.36
C GLY A 138 -2.56 -4.65 1.07
N GLY A 139 -3.72 -4.53 1.72
CA GLY A 139 -3.81 -4.17 3.14
C GLY A 139 -3.31 -5.27 4.07
N TYR A 140 -3.55 -6.55 3.75
CA TYR A 140 -2.94 -7.67 4.49
C TYR A 140 -1.40 -7.64 4.40
N LEU A 141 -0.87 -7.39 3.20
CA LEU A 141 0.58 -7.25 3.00
C LEU A 141 1.14 -6.03 3.73
N ALA A 142 0.44 -4.89 3.70
CA ALA A 142 0.82 -3.68 4.43
C ALA A 142 0.94 -3.93 5.95
N ALA A 143 0.02 -4.71 6.53
CA ALA A 143 0.10 -5.10 7.94
C ALA A 143 1.34 -5.96 8.23
N ALA A 144 1.63 -6.94 7.36
CA ALA A 144 2.80 -7.80 7.50
C ALA A 144 4.12 -7.02 7.36
N ILE A 145 4.19 -6.06 6.44
CA ILE A 145 5.33 -5.15 6.29
C ILE A 145 5.47 -4.27 7.54
N LYS A 146 4.40 -3.63 8.02
CA LYS A 146 4.44 -2.82 9.24
C LYS A 146 4.97 -3.59 10.46
N SER A 147 4.63 -4.88 10.56
CA SER A 147 5.13 -5.74 11.63
C SER A 147 6.58 -6.21 11.44
N SER A 148 7.07 -6.25 10.19
CA SER A 148 8.41 -6.78 9.87
C SER A 148 9.49 -5.71 9.85
N PHE A 149 9.11 -4.45 9.63
CA PHE A 149 10.04 -3.34 9.43
C PHE A 149 9.83 -2.25 10.49
N PRO A 150 10.80 -2.00 11.39
CA PRO A 150 10.69 -0.91 12.36
C PRO A 150 10.66 0.48 11.70
N GLN A 151 11.23 0.62 10.50
CA GLN A 151 11.19 1.85 9.69
C GLN A 151 9.80 2.17 9.14
N ALA A 152 8.90 1.17 9.05
CA ALA A 152 7.50 1.41 8.75
C ALA A 152 6.85 2.02 10.00
N THR A 153 6.57 3.31 10.04
CA THR A 153 6.11 3.99 11.26
C THR A 153 4.61 3.81 11.48
N GLN A 154 3.82 3.80 10.40
CA GLN A 154 2.36 3.68 10.42
C GLN A 154 1.89 2.74 9.30
N GLY A 155 0.73 2.11 9.51
CA GLY A 155 0.10 1.20 8.55
C GLY A 155 -1.38 1.54 8.36
N TYR A 156 -1.80 1.82 7.13
CA TYR A 156 -3.18 2.15 6.76
C TYR A 156 -3.76 1.05 5.88
N LEU A 157 -4.85 0.45 6.34
CA LEU A 157 -5.38 -0.78 5.76
C LEU A 157 -6.83 -0.54 5.35
N PHE A 158 -7.13 -0.71 4.06
CA PHE A 158 -8.46 -0.50 3.52
C PHE A 158 -9.06 -1.84 3.07
N ASN A 159 -10.23 -2.21 3.59
CA ASN A 159 -10.93 -3.46 3.23
C ASN A 159 -10.06 -4.74 3.32
N ALA A 160 -9.13 -4.79 4.28
CA ALA A 160 -8.17 -5.88 4.41
C ALA A 160 -8.77 -7.09 5.17
N PRO A 161 -8.69 -8.32 4.63
CA PRO A 161 -9.21 -9.50 5.31
C PRO A 161 -8.37 -9.87 6.54
N GLY A 162 -9.03 -10.28 7.64
CA GLY A 162 -8.39 -10.85 8.83
C GLY A 162 -7.74 -9.85 9.81
N VAL A 163 -7.69 -8.56 9.51
CA VAL A 163 -7.05 -7.55 10.40
C VAL A 163 -8.04 -6.96 11.43
N GLY A 164 -9.29 -7.42 11.45
CA GLY A 164 -10.35 -6.93 12.33
C GLY A 164 -10.70 -7.78 13.56
N GLY A 165 -10.06 -8.92 13.79
CA GLY A 165 -10.53 -9.91 14.79
C GLY A 165 -9.97 -9.75 16.21
N THR A 166 -8.67 -9.48 16.36
CA THR A 166 -7.99 -9.51 17.68
C THR A 166 -6.74 -8.64 17.80
N LEU A 167 -6.36 -7.92 16.74
CA LEU A 167 -5.19 -7.03 16.74
C LEU A 167 -5.55 -5.53 16.88
N SER A 168 -6.83 -5.20 16.98
CA SER A 168 -7.30 -3.81 17.13
C SER A 168 -7.35 -3.30 18.58
N SER A 169 -7.13 -4.14 19.59
CA SER A 169 -7.40 -3.79 21.00
C SER A 169 -6.17 -3.56 21.88
N THR A 170 -4.94 -3.56 21.35
CA THR A 170 -3.73 -3.34 22.20
C THR A 170 -2.67 -2.38 21.65
N TRP A 171 -2.86 -1.75 20.50
CA TRP A 171 -1.88 -0.79 19.98
C TRP A 171 -2.53 0.52 19.53
N GLY A 172 -2.56 1.48 20.46
CA GLY A 172 -2.65 2.93 20.24
C GLY A 172 -3.58 3.46 19.14
N GLU A 173 -4.82 3.74 19.54
CA GLU A 173 -5.77 4.71 18.97
C GLU A 173 -6.42 4.44 17.59
N GLN A 174 -7.56 3.74 17.67
CA GLN A 174 -8.80 3.95 16.91
C GLN A 174 -8.76 3.69 15.39
N ASN A 175 -8.93 2.41 15.04
CA ASN A 175 -9.51 1.97 13.77
C ASN A 175 -11.00 2.35 13.72
N THR A 176 -11.35 3.41 12.99
CA THR A 176 -12.71 3.56 12.45
C THR A 176 -12.75 2.98 11.04
N SER A 177 -13.28 1.76 10.94
CA SER A 177 -13.72 1.16 9.68
C SER A 177 -14.95 1.93 9.20
N ILE A 178 -14.81 2.75 8.16
CA ILE A 178 -15.97 3.36 7.49
C ILE A 178 -16.50 2.33 6.49
N PHE A 179 -17.52 1.58 6.91
CA PHE A 179 -18.33 0.79 5.99
C PHE A 179 -19.30 1.77 5.30
N TYR A 180 -19.22 1.89 3.98
CA TYR A 180 -20.34 2.43 3.21
C TYR A 180 -21.41 1.35 3.12
N SER A 181 -22.50 1.54 3.87
CA SER A 181 -23.82 0.94 3.62
C SER A 181 -24.89 1.86 4.16
#